data_AF-A0ABD3S694-F1
#
_entry.id   AF-A0ABD3S694-F1
#
_cell.length_a   1.000
_cell.length_b   1.000
_cell.length_c   1.000
_cell.angle_alpha   90.00
_cell.angle_beta   90.00
_cell.angle_gamma   90.00
#
_symmetry.space_group_name_H-M   'P 1'
#
loop_
_entity.id
_entity.type
_entity.pdbx_description
1 polymer ?
#
loop_
_entity_poly.entity_id
_entity_poly.type
_entity_poly.pdbx_seq_one_letter_code
_entity_poly.pdbx_strand_id
1 'polypeptide(L)'
;MIYHTLAPFTSTHLETYLFNPPFASAPIEKIKNEKVKFGLRFANSVLTAGVAAAAAAVAKRSGGDPKAQKNDSFIVLSSWIPYLFINTNDPVCSEYVGYFEHREKMEKIGAGKIGKLATKHSIGSIVSSAMGKNSEATHLIPSAYLSINCSSGNNYKEAHGIHQWWKLDLELKYKLYQYT
;
A
#
# COMPACT_ATOMS: atom_id res chain seq x y z
N MET A 1 -46.94 -9.08 13.90
CA MET A 1 -46.17 -8.33 12.88
C MET A 1 -45.02 -7.65 13.59
N ILE A 2 -43.81 -8.23 13.51
CA ILE A 2 -42.59 -7.59 13.98
C ILE A 2 -41.94 -6.99 12.73
N TYR A 3 -41.90 -5.67 12.67
CA TYR A 3 -41.20 -4.97 11.59
C TYR A 3 -39.70 -5.15 11.80
N HIS A 4 -39.08 -6.01 10.98
CA HIS A 4 -37.65 -5.92 10.73
C HIS A 4 -37.42 -4.71 9.83
N THR A 5 -37.22 -3.55 10.45
CA THR A 5 -36.64 -2.41 9.76
C THR A 5 -35.19 -2.79 9.44
N LEU A 6 -34.92 -3.13 8.17
CA LEU A 6 -33.57 -3.21 7.66
C LEU A 6 -32.95 -1.82 7.84
N ALA A 7 -31.91 -1.74 8.67
CA ALA A 7 -31.09 -0.54 8.75
C ALA A 7 -30.57 -0.23 7.33
N PRO A 8 -30.65 1.03 6.86
CA PRO A 8 -30.07 1.39 5.57
C PRO A 8 -28.58 1.04 5.59
N PHE A 9 -28.08 0.38 4.54
CA PHE A 9 -26.66 0.17 4.33
C PHE A 9 -25.96 1.53 4.15
N THR A 10 -25.68 2.23 5.24
CA THR A 10 -24.62 3.22 5.26
C THR A 10 -23.33 2.44 5.00
N SER A 11 -22.55 2.85 3.99
CA SER A 11 -21.21 2.31 3.70
C SER A 11 -20.25 2.63 4.84
N THR A 12 -20.46 2.03 6.01
CA THR A 12 -19.62 2.19 7.19
C THR A 12 -18.44 1.26 7.05
N HIS A 13 -17.29 1.81 6.66
CA HIS A 13 -16.03 1.10 6.76
C HIS A 13 -15.74 0.74 8.22
N LEU A 14 -15.19 -0.45 8.45
CA LEU A 14 -14.82 -0.91 9.78
C LEU A 14 -13.63 -0.10 10.29
N GLU A 15 -13.80 0.51 11.47
CA GLU A 15 -12.69 1.08 12.20
C GLU A 15 -11.68 -0.04 12.52
N THR A 16 -10.48 0.06 11.98
CA THR A 16 -9.52 -1.05 11.98
C THR A 16 -8.17 -0.60 12.53
N TYR A 17 -7.61 -1.39 13.44
CA TYR A 17 -6.32 -1.17 14.08
C TYR A 17 -5.39 -2.33 13.68
N LEU A 18 -4.38 -2.05 12.86
CA LEU A 18 -3.44 -3.05 12.36
C LEU A 18 -2.08 -2.85 13.01
N PHE A 19 -1.63 -3.84 13.77
CA PHE A 19 -0.33 -3.82 14.44
C PHE A 19 0.66 -4.72 13.72
N ASN A 20 1.75 -4.14 13.22
CA ASN A 20 2.82 -4.81 12.51
C ASN A 20 2.34 -5.77 11.39
N PRO A 21 1.35 -5.40 10.55
CA PRO A 21 0.91 -6.30 9.48
C PRO A 21 2.05 -6.52 8.47
N PRO A 22 2.14 -7.71 7.86
CA PRO A 22 3.19 -8.01 6.90
C PRO A 22 3.04 -7.19 5.61
N PHE A 23 4.16 -6.67 5.11
CA PHE A 23 4.26 -6.02 3.81
C PHE A 23 5.01 -6.93 2.84
N ALA A 24 4.29 -7.52 1.88
CA ALA A 24 4.85 -8.47 0.92
C ALA A 24 5.61 -7.74 -0.21
N SER A 25 6.79 -7.18 0.08
CA SER A 25 7.70 -6.64 -0.94
C SER A 25 9.17 -6.89 -0.62
N ALA A 26 10.02 -6.57 -1.60
CA ALA A 26 11.45 -6.46 -1.34
C ALA A 26 11.70 -5.44 -0.20
N PRO A 27 12.66 -5.71 0.71
CA PRO A 27 12.93 -4.86 1.87
C PRO A 27 13.77 -3.62 1.50
N ILE A 28 13.21 -2.72 0.69
CA ILE A 28 13.86 -1.49 0.20
C ILE A 28 14.12 -0.49 1.33
N GLU A 29 13.29 -0.48 2.37
CA GLU A 29 13.39 0.41 3.53
C GLU A 29 14.69 0.19 4.32
N LYS A 30 15.25 -1.01 4.27
CA LYS A 30 16.55 -1.35 4.90
C LYS A 30 17.75 -0.66 4.25
N ILE A 31 17.59 -0.10 3.06
CA ILE A 31 18.67 0.61 2.36
C ILE A 31 18.93 1.94 3.09
N LYS A 32 20.13 2.09 3.66
CA LYS A 32 20.52 3.29 4.43
C LYS A 32 20.61 4.57 3.59
N ASN A 33 20.93 4.44 2.30
CA ASN A 33 21.10 5.59 1.42
C ASN A 33 19.76 6.00 0.82
N GLU A 34 19.23 7.15 1.27
CA GLU A 34 17.94 7.69 0.83
C GLU A 34 17.87 7.97 -0.68
N LYS A 35 18.99 8.38 -1.32
CA LYS A 35 19.01 8.62 -2.78
C LYS A 35 18.88 7.30 -3.54
N VAL A 36 19.55 6.24 -3.09
CA VAL A 36 19.46 4.91 -3.69
C VAL A 36 18.07 4.31 -3.47
N LYS A 37 17.54 4.43 -2.23
CA LYS A 37 16.17 4.02 -1.88
C LYS A 37 15.14 4.66 -2.80
N PHE A 38 15.21 5.99 -2.95
CA PHE A 38 14.33 6.74 -3.83
C PHE A 38 14.49 6.34 -5.30
N GLY A 39 15.73 6.27 -5.80
CA GLY A 39 16.01 5.90 -7.18
C GLY A 39 15.45 4.53 -7.55
N LEU A 40 15.58 3.54 -6.66
CA LEU A 40 15.04 2.20 -6.87
C LEU A 40 13.51 2.20 -6.92
N ARG A 41 12.84 2.87 -5.97
CA ARG A 41 11.37 2.96 -5.97
C ARG A 41 10.84 3.72 -7.18
N PHE A 42 11.52 4.78 -7.60
CA PHE A 42 11.19 5.55 -8.79
C PHE A 42 11.30 4.71 -10.06
N ALA A 43 12.45 4.06 -10.27
CA ALA A 43 12.68 3.20 -11.44
C ALA A 43 11.65 2.06 -11.52
N ASN A 44 11.39 1.39 -10.39
CA ASN A 44 10.35 0.36 -10.32
C ASN A 44 8.97 0.91 -10.68
N SER A 45 8.63 2.12 -10.25
CA SER A 45 7.34 2.75 -10.56
C SER A 45 7.20 3.05 -12.05
N VAL A 46 8.24 3.62 -12.68
CA VAL A 46 8.25 3.91 -14.12
C VAL A 46 8.10 2.62 -14.92
N LEU A 47 8.86 1.58 -14.58
CA LEU A 47 8.80 0.29 -15.26
C LEU A 47 7.42 -0.36 -15.12
N THR A 48 6.87 -0.38 -13.91
CA THR A 48 5.52 -0.89 -13.64
C THR A 48 4.45 -0.15 -14.43
N ALA A 49 4.49 1.18 -14.43
CA ALA A 49 3.55 2.02 -15.17
C ALA A 49 3.65 1.79 -16.69
N GLY A 50 4.85 1.65 -17.24
CA GLY A 50 5.07 1.34 -18.65
C GLY A 50 4.48 -0.02 -19.04
N VAL A 51 4.73 -1.06 -18.23
CA VAL A 51 4.17 -2.41 -18.46
C VAL A 51 2.64 -2.38 -18.37
N ALA A 52 2.06 -1.67 -17.39
CA ALA A 52 0.61 -1.53 -17.25
C ALA A 52 -0.02 -0.83 -18.46
N ALA A 53 0.59 0.26 -18.94
CA ALA A 53 0.13 1.00 -20.10
C ALA A 53 0.18 0.15 -21.39
N ALA A 54 1.25 -0.63 -21.57
CA ALA A 54 1.37 -1.54 -22.71
C ALA A 54 0.30 -2.64 -22.67
N ALA A 55 0.07 -3.26 -21.51
CA ALA A 55 -0.97 -4.28 -21.34
C ALA A 55 -2.37 -3.73 -21.66
N ALA A 56 -2.69 -2.51 -21.19
CA ALA A 56 -3.95 -1.84 -21.49
C ALA A 56 -4.10 -1.54 -23.00
N ALA A 57 -3.02 -1.15 -23.68
CA ALA A 57 -3.04 -0.89 -25.12
C ALA A 57 -3.26 -2.18 -25.94
N VAL A 58 -2.67 -3.31 -25.52
CA VAL A 58 -2.89 -4.62 -26.15
C VAL A 58 -4.34 -5.06 -25.98
N ALA A 59 -4.89 -4.99 -24.76
CA ALA A 59 -6.27 -5.39 -24.48
C ALA A 59 -7.30 -4.63 -25.35
N LYS A 60 -7.09 -3.32 -25.54
CA LYS A 60 -7.95 -2.48 -26.41
C LYS A 60 -7.93 -2.91 -27.88
N ARG A 61 -6.79 -3.40 -28.40
CA ARG A 61 -6.65 -3.82 -29.80
C ARG A 61 -7.30 -5.18 -30.06
N SER A 62 -7.36 -6.03 -29.05
CA SER A 62 -7.92 -7.39 -29.15
C SER A 62 -9.45 -7.44 -29.03
N GLY A 63 -10.14 -6.29 -29.01
CA GLY A 63 -11.59 -6.23 -28.80
C GLY A 63 -12.04 -6.65 -27.40
N GLY A 64 -11.09 -6.80 -26.46
CA GLY A 64 -11.39 -7.09 -25.08
C GLY A 64 -12.15 -5.92 -24.46
N ASP A 65 -13.26 -6.22 -23.79
CA ASP A 65 -14.04 -5.20 -23.08
C ASP A 65 -13.11 -4.47 -22.10
N PRO A 66 -12.91 -3.15 -22.23
CA PRO A 66 -12.18 -2.37 -21.22
C PRO A 66 -12.82 -2.51 -19.82
N LYS A 67 -14.06 -3.00 -19.77
CA LYS A 67 -14.83 -3.32 -18.56
C LYS A 67 -14.72 -4.78 -18.11
N ALA A 68 -13.59 -5.44 -18.30
CA ALA A 68 -13.09 -6.34 -17.24
C ALA A 68 -12.70 -5.51 -16.00
N GLN A 69 -13.68 -4.75 -15.51
CA GLN A 69 -13.72 -3.99 -14.28
C GLN A 69 -13.59 -5.02 -13.16
N LYS A 70 -12.35 -5.38 -12.81
CA LYS A 70 -12.02 -5.33 -11.39
C LYS A 70 -12.34 -3.91 -10.98
N ASN A 71 -13.55 -3.73 -10.44
CA ASN A 71 -13.92 -2.58 -9.64
C ASN A 71 -12.66 -2.24 -8.84
N ASP A 72 -12.00 -1.13 -9.17
CA ASP A 72 -10.59 -0.91 -8.83
C ASP A 72 -10.49 -1.01 -7.32
N SER A 73 -10.13 -2.19 -6.78
CA SER A 73 -10.32 -2.50 -5.36
C SER A 73 -9.55 -1.50 -4.52
N PHE A 74 -8.48 -0.96 -5.09
CA PHE A 74 -7.68 0.12 -4.52
C PHE A 74 -8.44 1.45 -4.41
N ILE A 75 -9.29 1.79 -5.39
CA ILE A 75 -10.20 2.94 -5.34
C ILE A 75 -11.36 2.68 -4.39
N VAL A 76 -11.93 1.48 -4.38
CA VAL A 76 -13.00 1.12 -3.42
C VAL A 76 -12.49 1.16 -1.98
N LEU A 77 -11.24 0.73 -1.75
CA LEU A 77 -10.58 0.77 -0.45
C LEU A 77 -10.02 2.16 -0.09
N SER A 78 -10.07 3.16 -0.98
CA SER A 78 -9.46 4.47 -0.70
C SER A 78 -10.18 5.26 0.39
N SER A 79 -11.49 5.02 0.54
CA SER A 79 -12.34 5.57 1.60
C SER A 79 -12.23 4.79 2.93
N TRP A 80 -11.63 3.60 2.94
CA TRP A 80 -11.26 2.90 4.17
C TRP A 80 -9.91 3.39 4.67
N ILE A 81 -9.88 3.94 5.89
CA ILE A 81 -8.68 4.52 6.50
C ILE A 81 -8.39 3.81 7.83
N PRO A 82 -7.67 2.67 7.82
CA PRO A 82 -7.24 2.01 9.04
C PRO A 82 -6.19 2.81 9.81
N TYR A 83 -6.11 2.55 11.11
CA TYR A 83 -4.97 2.91 11.96
C TYR A 83 -3.89 1.84 11.82
N LEU A 84 -2.74 2.22 11.30
CA LEU A 84 -1.64 1.32 10.98
C LEU A 84 -0.46 1.63 11.90
N PHE A 85 -0.13 0.67 12.76
CA PHE A 85 0.95 0.75 13.74
C PHE A 85 2.13 -0.07 13.24
N ILE A 86 3.26 0.59 12.99
CA ILE A 86 4.45 -0.03 12.43
C ILE A 86 5.71 0.35 13.19
N ASN A 87 6.71 -0.52 13.21
CA ASN A 87 8.02 -0.21 13.77
C ASN A 87 9.07 -0.13 12.65
N THR A 88 9.94 0.89 12.68
CA THR A 88 11.00 1.05 11.67
C THR A 88 12.07 -0.04 11.72
N ASN A 89 12.24 -0.71 12.87
CA ASN A 89 13.14 -1.83 13.09
C ASN A 89 12.50 -3.20 12.77
N ASP A 90 11.20 -3.23 12.45
CA ASP A 90 10.51 -4.46 12.06
C ASP A 90 10.61 -4.67 10.53
N PRO A 91 11.40 -5.66 10.06
CA PRO A 91 11.55 -5.92 8.64
C PRO A 91 10.27 -6.48 7.97
N VAL A 92 9.28 -6.90 8.75
CA VAL A 92 8.02 -7.46 8.26
C VAL A 92 7.05 -6.35 7.85
N CYS A 93 7.03 -5.21 8.56
CA CYS A 93 6.07 -4.13 8.32
C CYS A 93 6.69 -2.77 7.93
N SER A 94 7.99 -2.55 8.15
CA SER A 94 8.63 -1.23 7.94
C SER A 94 8.52 -0.69 6.50
N GLU A 95 8.33 -1.56 5.50
CA GLU A 95 8.09 -1.14 4.11
C GLU A 95 6.86 -0.24 3.93
N TYR A 96 5.89 -0.27 4.85
CA TYR A 96 4.76 0.67 4.82
C TYR A 96 5.23 2.13 4.92
N VAL A 97 6.31 2.44 5.66
CA VAL A 97 6.87 3.79 5.72
C VAL A 97 7.23 4.26 4.32
N GLY A 98 8.14 3.53 3.66
CA GLY A 98 8.60 3.90 2.34
C GLY A 98 7.52 3.78 1.27
N TYR A 99 6.53 2.91 1.43
CA TYR A 99 5.36 2.82 0.55
C TYR A 99 4.57 4.14 0.52
N PHE A 100 4.21 4.65 1.71
CA PHE A 100 3.44 5.89 1.82
C PHE A 100 4.26 7.12 1.47
N GLU A 101 5.51 7.22 1.94
CA GLU A 101 6.39 8.32 1.59
C GLU A 101 6.70 8.40 0.10
N HIS A 102 6.89 7.26 -0.56
CA HIS A 102 7.18 7.22 -1.99
C HIS A 102 6.04 7.85 -2.80
N ARG A 103 4.79 7.56 -2.44
CA ARG A 103 3.62 8.17 -3.11
C ARG A 103 3.60 9.68 -2.96
N GLU A 104 3.83 10.19 -1.75
CA GLU A 104 3.91 11.64 -1.52
C GLU A 104 5.07 12.27 -2.29
N LYS A 105 6.25 11.62 -2.32
CA LYS A 105 7.42 12.07 -3.08
C LYS A 105 7.11 12.13 -4.58
N MET A 106 6.44 11.10 -5.13
CA MET A 106 6.02 11.06 -6.55
C MET A 106 5.07 12.22 -6.90
N GLU A 107 4.12 12.56 -6.04
CA GLU A 107 3.26 13.74 -6.23
C GLU A 107 4.09 15.03 -6.22
N LYS A 108 4.99 15.21 -5.24
CA LYS A 108 5.82 16.42 -5.10
C LYS A 108 6.73 16.68 -6.31
N ILE A 109 7.22 15.63 -6.97
CA ILE A 109 8.08 15.76 -8.16
C ILE A 109 7.31 15.79 -9.48
N GLY A 110 5.97 15.89 -9.44
CA GLY A 110 5.12 15.91 -10.64
C GLY A 110 4.93 14.55 -11.32
N ALA A 111 5.43 13.47 -10.73
CA ALA A 111 5.29 12.10 -11.21
C ALA A 111 4.07 11.37 -10.60
N GLY A 112 3.13 12.09 -9.97
CA GLY A 112 1.97 11.53 -9.27
C GLY A 112 1.15 10.54 -10.10
N LYS A 113 0.88 10.84 -11.37
CA LYS A 113 0.17 9.92 -12.28
C LYS A 113 0.90 8.59 -12.47
N ILE A 114 2.23 8.62 -12.60
CA ILE A 114 3.06 7.41 -12.70
C ILE A 114 3.02 6.66 -11.38
N GLY A 115 3.17 7.35 -10.26
CA GLY A 115 3.09 6.77 -8.92
C GLY A 115 1.75 6.09 -8.64
N LYS A 116 0.62 6.73 -8.99
CA LYS A 116 -0.72 6.17 -8.85
C LYS A 116 -0.92 4.93 -9.73
N LEU A 117 -0.50 4.98 -10.99
CA LEU A 117 -0.61 3.83 -11.89
C LEU A 117 0.24 2.65 -11.39
N ALA A 118 1.48 2.91 -10.98
CA ALA A 118 2.36 1.89 -10.41
C ALA A 118 1.87 1.34 -9.07
N THR A 119 1.20 2.14 -8.24
CA THR A 119 0.68 1.67 -6.95
C THR A 119 -0.47 0.67 -7.14
N LYS A 120 -1.29 0.86 -8.18
CA LYS A 120 -2.42 -0.01 -8.51
C LYS A 120 -2.02 -1.34 -9.13
N HIS A 121 -0.80 -1.44 -9.64
CA HIS A 121 -0.34 -2.62 -10.38
C HIS A 121 0.99 -3.12 -9.82
N SER A 122 1.13 -4.42 -9.57
CA SER A 122 2.45 -5.03 -9.40
C SER A 122 2.92 -5.58 -10.74
N ILE A 123 4.22 -5.49 -11.07
CA ILE A 123 4.80 -6.12 -12.28
C ILE A 123 4.43 -7.60 -12.35
N GLY A 124 4.53 -8.30 -11.21
CA GLY A 124 4.16 -9.71 -11.10
C GLY A 124 2.68 -9.96 -11.39
N SER A 125 1.79 -9.06 -10.94
CA SER A 125 0.35 -9.16 -11.22
C SER A 125 0.02 -8.91 -12.70
N ILE A 126 0.72 -7.98 -13.37
CA ILE A 126 0.49 -7.68 -14.79
C ILE A 126 0.95 -8.85 -15.66
N VAL A 127 2.16 -9.38 -15.42
CA VAL A 127 2.70 -10.52 -16.16
C VAL A 127 1.84 -11.77 -15.96
N SER A 128 1.44 -12.05 -14.71
CA SER A 128 0.56 -13.19 -14.42
C SER A 128 -0.79 -13.05 -15.12
N SER A 129 -1.39 -11.85 -15.12
CA SER A 129 -2.66 -11.58 -15.81
C SER A 129 -2.54 -11.81 -17.33
N ALA A 130 -1.42 -11.37 -17.94
CA ALA A 130 -1.16 -11.62 -19.36
C ALA A 130 -0.96 -13.12 -19.69
N MET A 131 -0.50 -13.91 -18.72
CA MET A 131 -0.35 -15.36 -18.82
C MET A 131 -1.62 -16.14 -18.42
N GLY A 132 -2.76 -15.47 -18.19
CA GLY A 132 -4.01 -16.10 -17.77
C GLY A 132 -4.00 -16.62 -16.32
N LYS A 133 -3.04 -16.22 -15.50
CA LYS A 133 -2.96 -16.53 -14.07
C LYS A 133 -3.44 -15.33 -13.24
N ASN A 134 -4.49 -15.53 -12.44
CA ASN A 134 -4.96 -14.52 -11.50
C ASN A 134 -3.99 -14.39 -10.31
N SER A 135 -2.94 -13.59 -10.46
CA SER A 135 -2.21 -13.05 -9.30
C SER A 135 -2.90 -11.76 -8.92
N GLU A 136 -3.63 -11.78 -7.80
CA GLU A 136 -4.20 -10.57 -7.24
C GLU A 136 -3.06 -9.60 -6.91
N ALA A 137 -3.17 -8.35 -7.37
CA ALA A 137 -2.24 -7.31 -6.97
C ALA A 137 -2.20 -7.28 -5.44
N THR A 138 -0.99 -7.33 -4.90
CA THR A 138 -0.63 -7.21 -3.49
C THR A 138 -1.65 -6.37 -2.71
N HIS A 139 -2.15 -6.90 -1.59
CA HIS A 139 -3.13 -6.31 -0.67
C HIS A 139 -2.65 -4.96 -0.06
N LEU A 140 -2.45 -3.96 -0.90
CA LEU A 140 -1.90 -2.66 -0.52
C LEU A 140 -3.02 -1.76 0.02
N ILE A 141 -2.70 -1.05 1.11
CA ILE A 141 -3.61 -0.16 1.83
C ILE A 141 -3.53 1.24 1.18
N PRO A 142 -4.61 1.77 0.58
CA PRO A 142 -4.55 3.04 -0.14
C PRO A 142 -4.40 4.26 0.79
N SER A 143 -5.08 4.24 1.93
CA SER A 143 -5.13 5.33 2.89
C SER A 143 -4.91 4.77 4.29
N ALA A 144 -4.21 5.47 5.18
CA ALA A 144 -4.04 5.05 6.57
C ALA A 144 -3.63 6.20 7.48
N TYR A 145 -4.04 6.10 8.75
CA TYR A 145 -3.39 6.81 9.85
C TYR A 145 -2.17 6.02 10.28
N LEU A 146 -0.97 6.53 9.98
CA LEU A 146 0.28 5.82 10.23
C LEU A 146 0.88 6.26 11.56
N SER A 147 1.01 5.32 12.50
CA SER A 147 1.71 5.46 13.77
C SER A 147 3.03 4.68 13.68
N ILE A 148 4.15 5.39 13.63
CA ILE A 148 5.48 4.85 13.41
C ILE A 148 6.25 4.87 14.73
N ASN A 149 6.60 3.70 15.23
CA ASN A 149 7.51 3.53 16.34
C ASN A 149 8.97 3.64 15.84
N CYS A 150 9.66 4.66 16.31
CA CYS A 150 11.05 4.97 16.00
C CYS A 150 12.01 4.69 17.18
N SER A 151 11.53 4.12 18.29
CA SER A 151 12.36 3.84 19.46
C SER A 151 13.57 2.99 19.08
N SER A 152 14.75 3.43 19.52
CA SER A 152 16.02 2.74 19.28
C SER A 152 16.18 1.51 20.18
N GLY A 153 16.99 0.54 19.75
CA GLY A 153 17.45 -0.56 20.61
C GLY A 153 16.65 -1.86 20.56
N ASN A 154 15.49 -1.90 19.88
CA ASN A 154 14.72 -3.13 19.73
C ASN A 154 15.35 -4.04 18.66
N ASN A 155 15.52 -5.32 18.96
CA ASN A 155 15.81 -6.32 17.92
C ASN A 155 14.55 -6.58 17.06
N TYR A 156 14.71 -7.26 15.92
CA TYR A 156 13.59 -7.46 14.99
C TYR A 156 12.38 -8.20 15.61
N LYS A 157 12.60 -9.16 16.52
CA LYS A 157 11.51 -9.92 17.16
C LYS A 157 10.72 -9.03 18.12
N GLU A 158 11.43 -8.19 18.85
CA GLU A 158 10.85 -7.21 19.77
C GLU A 158 10.09 -6.12 19.00
N ALA A 159 10.66 -5.62 17.91
CA ALA A 159 10.01 -4.65 17.03
C ALA A 159 8.76 -5.20 16.32
N HIS A 160 8.68 -6.51 16.10
CA HIS A 160 7.49 -7.15 15.54
C HIS A 160 6.44 -7.54 16.60
N GLY A 161 6.87 -7.78 17.84
CA GLY A 161 5.98 -8.21 18.91
C GLY A 161 5.03 -7.10 19.35
N ILE A 162 3.78 -7.46 19.62
CA ILE A 162 2.76 -6.49 20.07
C ILE A 162 3.16 -5.78 21.38
N HIS A 163 3.92 -6.46 22.25
CA HIS A 163 4.36 -5.95 23.55
C HIS A 163 5.10 -4.60 23.48
N GLN A 164 5.73 -4.27 22.35
CA GLN A 164 6.41 -3.00 22.17
C GLN A 164 5.48 -1.79 22.37
N TRP A 165 4.18 -1.94 22.06
CA TRP A 165 3.22 -0.84 22.03
C TRP A 165 2.78 -0.39 23.42
N TRP A 166 3.24 -1.06 24.48
CA TRP A 166 3.00 -0.70 25.88
C TRP A 166 4.26 -0.23 26.62
N LYS A 167 5.37 0.02 25.91
CA LYS A 167 6.57 0.58 26.52
C LYS A 167 6.38 2.04 26.93
N LEU A 168 7.04 2.45 28.01
CA LEU A 168 6.97 3.83 28.54
C LEU A 168 7.80 4.83 27.72
N ASP A 169 8.81 4.34 27.01
CA ASP A 169 9.80 5.10 26.24
C ASP A 169 9.52 5.03 24.71
N LEU A 170 8.23 5.06 24.34
CA LEU A 170 7.81 5.06 22.94
C LEU A 170 8.09 6.39 22.25
N GLU A 171 8.88 6.36 21.19
CA GLU A 171 9.07 7.47 20.26
C GLU A 171 8.16 7.26 19.05
N LEU A 172 7.01 7.93 19.03
CA LEU A 172 6.01 7.78 17.96
C LEU A 172 6.00 8.98 17.02
N LYS A 173 5.94 8.71 15.71
CA LYS A 173 5.56 9.68 14.68
C LYS A 173 4.19 9.32 14.12
N TYR A 174 3.35 10.33 13.91
CA TYR A 174 2.01 10.14 13.39
C TYR A 174 1.80 10.93 12.10
N LYS A 175 1.19 10.31 11.08
CA LYS A 175 0.81 10.98 9.83
C LYS A 175 -0.35 10.29 9.13
N LEU A 176 -1.31 11.08 8.67
CA LEU A 176 -2.35 10.62 7.74
C LEU A 176 -1.78 10.61 6.31
N TYR A 177 -1.91 9.47 5.65
CA TYR A 177 -1.75 9.35 4.20
C TYR A 177 -3.09 9.01 3.60
N GLN A 178 -3.60 9.87 2.72
CA GLN A 178 -4.87 9.67 2.04
C GLN A 178 -4.63 9.55 0.54
N TYR A 179 -5.26 8.54 -0.07
CA TYR A 179 -5.32 8.45 -1.53
C TYR A 179 -6.46 9.34 -2.05
N THR A 180 -6.11 10.36 -2.83
CA THR A 180 -7.04 11.28 -3.52
C THR A 180 -6.97 11.11 -5.02
#